data_AF-A0A8T4A5C9-F1
#
_entry.id   AF-A0A8T4A5C9-F1
#
_cell.length_a   1.000
_cell.length_b   1.000
_cell.length_c   1.000
_cell.angle_alpha   90.00
_cell.angle_beta   90.00
_cell.angle_gamma   90.00
#
_symmetry.space_group_name_H-M   'P 1'
#
loop_
_entity.id
_entity.type
_entity.pdbx_description
1 polymer ?
#
loop_
_entity_poly.entity_id
_entity_poly.type
_entity_poly.pdbx_seq_one_letter_code
_entity_poly.pdbx_strand_id
1 'polypeptide(L)'
;MYKKAEPSEIGMWSWLLERITGVLLVFYLFVHLWSRHFAGKLAVIDATAARLQTPFFNLTLLALVLFHGLNGIRVVLIDFGLSARAQRFVFWALMVLGFVMFLAGASILK
;
A
#
# COMPACT_ATOMS: atom_id res chain seq x y z
N MET A 1 11.67 22.15 -30.33
CA MET A 1 10.61 21.13 -30.44
C MET A 1 10.52 20.36 -29.13
N TYR A 2 9.51 20.65 -28.29
CA TYR A 2 9.28 19.91 -27.05
C TYR A 2 8.60 18.57 -27.40
N LYS A 3 9.33 17.47 -27.26
CA LYS A 3 8.77 16.13 -27.46
C LYS A 3 7.86 15.85 -26.27
N LYS A 4 6.54 15.99 -26.45
CA LYS A 4 5.55 15.67 -25.43
C LYS A 4 5.77 14.21 -25.03
N ALA A 5 6.12 13.96 -23.78
CA ALA A 5 6.27 12.59 -23.30
C ALA A 5 4.90 11.92 -23.32
N GLU A 6 4.76 10.84 -24.08
CA GLU A 6 3.59 9.93 -24.01
C GLU A 6 3.44 9.46 -22.55
N PRO A 7 2.23 9.49 -21.96
CA PRO A 7 2.02 8.98 -20.60
C PRO A 7 2.45 7.52 -20.53
N SER A 8 3.46 7.20 -19.73
CA SER A 8 3.83 5.80 -19.52
C SER A 8 2.65 5.11 -18.81
N GLU A 9 2.13 4.03 -19.39
CA GLU A 9 1.04 3.24 -18.80
C GLU A 9 1.33 2.88 -17.33
N ILE A 10 2.58 2.54 -17.02
CA ILE A 10 3.07 2.25 -15.66
C ILE A 10 2.78 3.40 -14.68
N GLY A 11 2.99 4.65 -15.11
CA GLY A 11 2.73 5.83 -14.30
C GLY A 11 1.25 6.04 -14.02
N MET A 12 0.39 5.78 -15.01
CA MET A 12 -1.07 5.86 -14.85
C MET A 12 -1.59 4.82 -13.86
N TRP A 13 -1.13 3.57 -14.00
CA TRP A 13 -1.52 2.49 -13.09
C TRP A 13 -0.97 2.68 -11.67
N SER A 14 0.30 3.08 -11.54
CA SER A 14 0.89 3.43 -10.24
C SER A 14 0.12 4.56 -9.56
N TRP A 15 -0.31 5.57 -10.32
CA TRP A 15 -1.16 6.64 -9.82
C TRP A 15 -2.51 6.10 -9.34
N LEU A 16 -3.22 5.32 -10.15
CA LEU A 16 -4.55 4.82 -9.78
C LEU A 16 -4.50 3.93 -8.54
N LEU A 17 -3.55 2.99 -8.53
CA LEU A 17 -3.37 2.06 -7.42
C LEU A 17 -3.08 2.78 -6.11
N GLU A 18 -2.31 3.88 -6.12
CA GLU A 18 -2.04 4.68 -4.91
C GLU A 18 -3.32 5.19 -4.22
N ARG A 19 -4.31 5.60 -5.02
CA ARG A 19 -5.58 6.12 -4.50
C ARG A 19 -6.43 4.98 -3.96
N ILE A 20 -6.51 3.88 -4.72
CA ILE A 20 -7.28 2.70 -4.32
C ILE A 20 -6.72 2.14 -3.00
N THR A 21 -5.41 1.93 -2.91
CA THR A 21 -4.79 1.43 -1.68
C THR A 21 -4.97 2.41 -0.52
N GLY A 22 -4.83 3.72 -0.74
CA GLY A 22 -5.09 4.74 0.27
C GLY A 22 -6.51 4.69 0.84
N VAL A 23 -7.53 4.60 -0.02
CA VAL A 23 -8.94 4.50 0.41
C VAL A 23 -9.18 3.21 1.20
N LEU A 24 -8.66 2.08 0.73
CA LEU A 24 -8.76 0.80 1.44
C LEU A 24 -8.09 0.86 2.82
N LEU A 25 -6.92 1.48 2.93
CA LEU A 25 -6.18 1.61 4.18
C LEU A 25 -6.86 2.58 5.16
N VAL A 26 -7.47 3.67 4.68
CA VAL A 26 -8.26 4.57 5.53
C VAL A 26 -9.47 3.83 6.11
N PHE A 27 -10.19 3.06 5.30
CA PHE A 27 -11.30 2.24 5.78
C PHE A 27 -10.85 1.20 6.79
N TYR A 28 -9.76 0.48 6.50
CA TYR A 28 -9.14 -0.46 7.44
C TYR A 28 -8.78 0.22 8.77
N LEU A 29 -8.12 1.37 8.71
CA LEU A 29 -7.68 2.10 9.90
C LEU A 29 -8.87 2.53 10.77
N PHE A 30 -9.96 2.99 10.16
CA PHE A 30 -11.18 3.32 10.88
C PHE A 30 -11.74 2.12 11.65
N VAL A 31 -11.95 0.98 10.97
CA VAL A 31 -12.43 -0.26 11.60
C VAL A 31 -11.47 -0.74 12.68
N HIS A 32 -10.16 -0.67 12.42
CA HIS A 32 -9.12 -1.07 13.36
C HIS A 32 -9.15 -0.23 14.64
N LEU A 33 -9.12 1.10 14.52
CA LEU A 33 -9.15 1.98 15.69
C LEU A 33 -10.47 1.87 16.45
N TRP A 34 -11.60 1.79 15.73
CA TRP A 34 -12.91 1.59 16.35
C TRP A 34 -12.95 0.32 17.20
N SER A 35 -12.55 -0.82 16.61
CA SER A 35 -12.58 -2.12 17.28
C SER A 35 -11.63 -2.19 18.49
N ARG A 36 -10.46 -1.55 18.43
CA ARG A 36 -9.45 -1.63 19.49
C ARG A 36 -9.66 -0.61 20.60
N HIS A 37 -10.32 0.51 20.34
CA HIS A 37 -10.33 1.65 21.28
C HIS A 37 -11.72 2.14 21.67
N PHE A 38 -12.75 1.89 20.86
CA PHE A 38 -14.09 2.47 21.08
C PHE A 38 -15.19 1.43 21.29
N ALA A 39 -15.01 0.24 20.75
CA ALA A 39 -16.01 -0.82 20.73
C ALA A 39 -16.33 -1.48 22.10
N GLY A 40 -15.44 -1.39 23.10
CA GLY A 40 -15.52 -2.24 24.30
C GLY A 40 -15.48 -3.75 23.96
N LYS A 41 -15.75 -4.63 24.94
CA LYS A 41 -15.84 -6.09 24.71
C LYS A 41 -17.21 -6.49 24.16
N LEU A 42 -17.57 -6.00 22.97
CA LEU A 42 -18.77 -6.45 22.27
C LEU A 42 -18.48 -7.76 21.52
N ALA A 43 -19.20 -8.84 21.84
CA ALA A 43 -19.00 -10.17 21.25
C ALA A 43 -19.07 -10.19 19.70
N VAL A 44 -19.87 -9.32 19.10
CA VAL A 44 -19.97 -9.16 17.62
C VAL A 44 -18.68 -8.59 17.01
N ILE A 45 -18.00 -7.71 17.73
CA ILE A 45 -16.76 -7.08 17.29
C ILE A 45 -15.59 -8.05 17.52
N ASP A 46 -15.58 -8.81 18.60
CA ASP A 46 -14.60 -9.89 18.82
C ASP A 46 -14.71 -10.99 17.74
N ALA A 47 -15.92 -11.38 17.37
CA ALA A 47 -16.14 -12.34 16.28
C ALA A 47 -15.74 -11.78 14.90
N THR A 48 -15.76 -10.46 14.71
CA THR A 48 -15.27 -9.82 13.48
C THR A 48 -13.74 -9.71 13.49
N ALA A 49 -13.15 -9.35 14.62
CA ALA A 49 -11.70 -9.31 14.80
C ALA A 49 -11.07 -10.70 14.54
N ALA A 50 -11.69 -11.77 15.04
CA ALA A 50 -11.27 -13.14 14.78
C ALA A 50 -11.35 -13.52 13.28
N ARG A 51 -12.37 -13.05 12.55
CA ARG A 51 -12.53 -13.29 11.10
C ARG A 51 -11.55 -12.50 10.24
N LEU A 52 -11.06 -11.36 10.72
CA LEU A 52 -10.05 -10.55 10.03
C LEU A 52 -8.62 -11.07 10.24
N GLN A 53 -8.38 -12.08 11.07
CA GLN A 53 -7.05 -12.66 11.27
C GLN A 53 -6.74 -13.87 10.36
N THR A 54 -7.38 -13.95 9.19
CA THR A 54 -7.03 -15.00 8.22
C THR A 54 -5.68 -14.70 7.56
N PRO A 55 -4.88 -15.72 7.20
CA PRO A 55 -3.64 -15.54 6.44
C PRO A 55 -3.85 -14.72 5.16
N PHE A 56 -4.97 -14.96 4.47
CA PHE A 56 -5.33 -14.21 3.26
C PHE A 56 -5.49 -12.70 3.54
N PHE A 57 -6.21 -12.34 4.62
CA PHE A 57 -6.38 -10.94 4.99
C PHE A 57 -5.04 -10.29 5.37
N ASN A 58 -4.22 -10.97 6.17
CA ASN A 58 -2.91 -10.47 6.60
C ASN A 58 -1.98 -10.21 5.41
N LEU A 59 -1.92 -11.15 4.45
CA LEU A 59 -1.12 -11.00 3.23
C LEU A 59 -1.63 -9.87 2.34
N THR A 60 -2.96 -9.75 2.18
CA THR A 60 -3.57 -8.67 1.40
C THR A 60 -3.26 -7.31 2.02
N LEU A 61 -3.44 -7.17 3.33
CA LEU A 61 -3.13 -5.94 4.05
C LEU A 61 -1.64 -5.59 3.96
N LEU A 62 -0.75 -6.58 4.10
CA LEU A 62 0.69 -6.39 3.93
C LEU A 62 1.03 -5.84 2.54
N ALA A 63 0.46 -6.41 1.48
CA ALA A 63 0.66 -5.95 0.12
C ALA A 63 0.17 -4.51 -0.08
N LEU A 64 -1.02 -4.17 0.44
CA LEU A 64 -1.59 -2.82 0.37
C LEU A 64 -0.70 -1.79 1.06
N VAL A 65 -0.25 -2.07 2.29
CA VAL A 65 0.61 -1.16 3.06
C VAL A 65 1.97 -0.98 2.39
N LEU A 66 2.61 -2.06 1.94
CA LEU A 66 3.91 -1.98 1.27
C LEU A 66 3.83 -1.19 -0.03
N PHE A 67 2.83 -1.46 -0.87
CA PHE A 67 2.65 -0.71 -2.10
C PHE A 67 2.39 0.77 -1.82
N HIS A 68 1.43 1.09 -0.96
CA HIS A 68 1.05 2.48 -0.64
C HIS A 68 2.21 3.25 -0.01
N GLY A 69 2.86 2.68 1.01
CA GLY A 69 3.97 3.35 1.69
C GLY A 69 5.16 3.61 0.76
N LEU A 70 5.57 2.60 -0.02
CA LEU A 70 6.73 2.74 -0.90
C LEU A 70 6.42 3.62 -2.12
N ASN A 71 5.25 3.48 -2.74
CA ASN A 71 4.88 4.32 -3.87
C ASN A 71 4.59 5.78 -3.43
N GLY A 72 4.09 5.99 -2.21
CA GLY A 72 4.02 7.31 -1.57
C GLY A 72 5.40 7.96 -1.42
N ILE A 73 6.43 7.21 -1.01
CA ILE A 73 7.83 7.72 -0.99
C ILE A 73 8.26 8.18 -2.38
N ARG A 74 7.93 7.42 -3.44
CA ARG A 74 8.22 7.85 -4.82
C ARG A 74 7.54 9.18 -5.15
N VAL A 75 6.27 9.36 -4.78
CA VAL A 75 5.54 10.62 -5.01
C VAL A 75 6.23 11.78 -4.28
N VAL A 76 6.60 11.59 -3.01
CA VAL A 76 7.35 12.60 -2.24
C VAL A 76 8.68 12.95 -2.93
N LEU A 77 9.43 11.96 -3.42
CA LEU A 77 10.68 12.21 -4.16
C LEU A 77 10.44 13.00 -5.46
N ILE A 78 9.32 12.76 -6.15
CA ILE A 78 8.92 13.52 -7.34
C ILE A 78 8.68 14.99 -6.97
N ASP A 79 8.00 15.25 -5.85
CA ASP A 79 7.76 16.61 -5.35
C ASP A 79 9.07 17.35 -5.00
N PHE A 80 10.12 16.61 -4.63
CA PHE A 80 11.48 17.13 -4.43
C PHE A 80 12.32 17.27 -5.71
N GLY A 81 11.74 17.09 -6.90
CA GLY A 81 12.40 17.34 -8.18
C GLY A 81 13.05 16.12 -8.83
N LEU A 82 12.60 14.89 -8.50
CA LEU A 82 13.09 13.66 -9.15
C LEU A 82 12.83 13.68 -10.67
N SER A 83 13.91 13.60 -11.45
CA SER A 83 13.84 13.63 -12.92
C SER A 83 12.99 12.48 -13.51
N ALA A 84 12.35 12.71 -14.66
CA ALA A 84 11.50 11.71 -15.33
C ALA A 84 12.22 10.37 -15.60
N ARG A 85 13.53 10.40 -15.89
CA ARG A 85 14.34 9.19 -16.07
C ARG A 85 14.51 8.43 -14.75
N ALA A 86 14.79 9.15 -13.67
CA ALA A 86 14.96 8.57 -12.35
C ALA A 86 13.64 8.02 -11.78
N GLN A 87 12.50 8.60 -12.12
CA GLN A 87 11.18 8.12 -11.65
C GLN A 87 10.90 6.66 -12.02
N ARG A 88 11.28 6.22 -13.22
CA ARG A 88 11.10 4.81 -13.65
C ARG A 88 12.02 3.89 -12.88
N PHE A 89 13.28 4.28 -12.68
CA PHE A 89 14.24 3.51 -11.90
C PHE A 89 13.79 3.36 -10.44
N VAL A 90 13.43 4.49 -9.80
CA VAL A 90 12.94 4.53 -8.41
C VAL A 90 11.68 3.69 -8.23
N PHE A 91 10.74 3.74 -9.19
CA PHE A 91 9.55 2.88 -9.15
C PHE A 91 9.93 1.39 -9.05
N TRP A 92 10.75 0.90 -9.97
CA TRP A 92 11.13 -0.52 -9.98
C TRP A 92 11.98 -0.91 -8.76
N ALA A 93 12.90 -0.05 -8.32
CA ALA A 93 13.69 -0.28 -7.11
C ALA A 93 12.79 -0.46 -5.88
N LEU A 94 11.78 0.41 -5.73
CA LEU A 94 10.81 0.33 -4.64
C LEU A 94 9.87 -0.88 -4.76
N MET A 95 9.46 -1.27 -5.97
CA MET A 95 8.65 -2.48 -6.18
C MET A 95 9.42 -3.76 -5.85
N VAL A 96 10.71 -3.84 -6.22
CA VAL A 96 11.58 -4.98 -5.85
C VAL A 96 11.77 -5.02 -4.34
N LEU A 97 12.05 -3.88 -3.69
CA LEU A 97 12.14 -3.79 -2.24
C LEU A 97 10.84 -4.26 -1.57
N GLY A 98 9.69 -3.76 -2.04
CA GLY A 98 8.38 -4.16 -1.54
C GLY A 98 8.12 -5.65 -1.71
N PHE A 99 8.50 -6.24 -2.84
CA PHE A 99 8.36 -7.68 -3.07
C PHE A 99 9.24 -8.50 -2.11
N VAL A 100 10.49 -8.10 -1.88
CA VAL A 100 11.37 -8.77 -0.90
C VAL A 100 10.79 -8.68 0.52
N MET A 101 10.32 -7.48 0.91
CA MET A 101 9.66 -7.29 2.21
C MET A 101 8.37 -8.10 2.33
N PHE A 102 7.60 -8.23 1.25
CA PHE A 102 6.40 -9.04 1.21
C PHE A 102 6.73 -10.51 1.43
N LEU A 103 7.74 -11.08 0.77
CA LEU A 103 8.14 -12.47 0.97
C LEU A 103 8.65 -12.71 2.40
N ALA A 104 9.44 -11.77 2.94
CA ALA A 104 9.90 -11.84 4.33
C ALA A 104 8.72 -11.83 5.30
N GLY A 105 7.80 -10.87 5.15
CA GLY A 105 6.59 -10.77 5.99
C GLY A 105 5.66 -11.97 5.84
N ALA A 106 5.45 -12.46 4.61
CA ALA A 106 4.66 -13.64 4.32
C ALA A 106 5.26 -14.93 4.92
N SER A 107 6.57 -14.98 5.17
CA SER A 107 7.19 -16.10 5.87
C SER A 107 6.92 -16.09 7.37
N ILE A 108 6.62 -14.92 7.94
CA ILE A 108 6.32 -14.70 9.36
C ILE A 108 4.82 -14.80 9.64
N LEU A 109 3.97 -14.27 8.74
CA LEU A 109 2.50 -14.20 8.88
C LEU A 109 1.77 -15.53 8.59
N LYS A 110 2.50 -16.65 8.58
CA LYS A 110 1.95 -18.01 8.37
C LYS A 110 1.18 -18.50 9.58
#